data_AF-A0AAV2I0P0-F1
#
_entry.id   AF-A0AAV2I0P0-F1
#
_cell.length_a   1.000
_cell.length_b   1.000
_cell.length_c   1.000
_cell.angle_alpha   90.00
_cell.angle_beta   90.00
_cell.angle_gamma   90.00
#
_symmetry.space_group_name_H-M   'P 1'
#
loop_
_entity.id
_entity.type
_entity.pdbx_description
1 polymer ?
#
loop_
_entity_poly.entity_id
_entity_poly.type
_entity_poly.pdbx_seq_one_letter_code
_entity_poly.pdbx_strand_id
1 'polypeptide(L)'
;IDPDRPAKRTLHWFCIKLRSPKSLFYINFLLYFAFHIMYGIQLLYYLKASKFEILEYLPPIWVLTLTLQLIQRAFPFNRHVLDIYFGIDTCCVLFFYVAISLRVAALLNQGNDALMNTARVFYSLDYIAFSLRLFKFFYANQYLGPITATLFVMFWTLMRFLAIIGVFLLGCMVATESVMYPEAQFNVTQLYTLFRKPYWSMFGEFFLNEIEGP
;
A
#
# COMPACT_ATOMS: atom_id res chain seq x y z
N ILE A 1 0.99 -57.85 -5.49
CA ILE A 1 0.09 -56.68 -5.67
C ILE A 1 0.65 -55.58 -4.80
N ASP A 2 1.19 -54.52 -5.40
CA ASP A 2 1.90 -53.45 -4.68
C ASP A 2 0.89 -52.63 -3.83
N PRO A 3 0.99 -52.65 -2.49
CA PRO A 3 0.02 -52.02 -1.58
C PRO A 3 -0.01 -50.49 -1.68
N ASP A 4 1.00 -49.87 -2.30
CA ASP A 4 1.12 -48.40 -2.42
C ASP A 4 0.46 -47.80 -3.68
N ARG A 5 -0.02 -48.64 -4.61
CA ARG A 5 -0.72 -48.18 -5.83
C ARG A 5 -1.91 -47.24 -5.58
N PRO A 6 -2.82 -47.49 -4.62
CA PRO A 6 -3.96 -46.59 -4.40
C PRO A 6 -3.50 -45.24 -3.84
N ALA A 7 -2.53 -45.21 -2.92
CA ALA A 7 -2.02 -43.98 -2.32
C ALA A 7 -1.25 -43.10 -3.33
N LYS A 8 -0.41 -43.70 -4.19
CA LYS A 8 0.28 -42.97 -5.26
C LYS A 8 -0.71 -42.38 -6.27
N ARG A 9 -1.81 -43.09 -6.57
CA ARG A 9 -2.84 -42.64 -7.50
C ARG A 9 -3.69 -41.51 -6.94
N THR A 10 -4.02 -41.52 -5.64
CA THR A 10 -4.75 -40.42 -4.99
C THR A 10 -3.87 -39.17 -4.84
N LEU A 11 -2.60 -39.33 -4.48
CA LEU A 11 -1.64 -38.23 -4.38
C LEU A 11 -1.40 -37.58 -5.76
N HIS A 12 -1.25 -38.38 -6.81
CA HIS A 12 -1.12 -37.91 -8.19
C HIS A 12 -2.37 -37.13 -8.66
N TRP A 13 -3.58 -37.65 -8.38
CA TRP A 13 -4.84 -36.95 -8.66
C TRP A 13 -4.94 -35.62 -7.91
N PHE A 14 -4.50 -35.59 -6.65
CA PHE A 14 -4.46 -34.38 -5.83
C PHE A 14 -3.48 -33.35 -6.38
N CYS A 15 -2.26 -33.77 -6.77
CA CYS A 15 -1.27 -32.91 -7.43
C CYS A 15 -1.79 -32.32 -8.75
N ILE A 16 -2.47 -33.11 -9.57
CA ILE A 16 -3.09 -32.63 -10.82
C ILE A 16 -4.14 -31.54 -10.51
N LYS A 17 -4.98 -31.77 -9.49
CA LYS A 17 -6.03 -30.82 -9.12
C LYS A 17 -5.45 -29.50 -8.58
N LEU A 18 -4.40 -29.57 -7.78
CA LEU A 18 -3.66 -28.39 -7.28
C LEU A 18 -2.96 -27.61 -8.40
N ARG A 19 -2.52 -28.29 -9.47
CA ARG A 19 -1.86 -27.65 -10.62
C ARG A 19 -2.84 -26.98 -11.60
N SER A 20 -4.14 -27.09 -11.37
CA SER A 20 -5.14 -26.42 -12.21
C SER A 20 -5.05 -24.89 -12.09
N PRO A 21 -5.23 -24.11 -13.18
CA PRO A 21 -5.07 -22.65 -13.17
C PRO A 21 -5.95 -21.94 -12.14
N LYS A 22 -7.20 -22.42 -11.98
CA LYS A 22 -8.15 -21.88 -11.00
C LYS A 22 -7.68 -22.15 -9.57
N SER A 23 -7.25 -23.37 -9.26
CA SER A 23 -6.74 -23.71 -7.92
C SER A 23 -5.49 -22.90 -7.58
N LEU A 24 -4.56 -22.78 -8.52
CA LEU A 24 -3.32 -22.00 -8.32
C LEU A 24 -3.62 -20.53 -8.04
N PHE A 25 -4.60 -19.95 -8.74
CA PHE A 25 -5.05 -18.58 -8.48
C PHE A 25 -5.54 -18.39 -7.04
N TYR A 26 -6.45 -19.25 -6.55
CA TYR A 26 -6.98 -19.14 -5.19
C TYR A 26 -5.92 -19.40 -4.12
N ILE A 27 -4.99 -20.33 -4.35
CA ILE A 27 -3.87 -20.59 -3.43
C ILE A 27 -2.96 -19.37 -3.36
N ASN A 28 -2.58 -18.79 -4.51
CA ASN A 28 -1.77 -17.57 -4.55
C ASN A 28 -2.47 -16.40 -3.88
N PHE A 29 -3.78 -16.24 -4.08
CA PHE A 29 -4.57 -15.22 -3.42
C PHE A 29 -4.59 -15.41 -1.90
N LEU A 30 -4.84 -16.62 -1.41
CA LEU A 30 -4.86 -16.93 0.02
C LEU A 30 -3.49 -16.72 0.67
N LEU A 31 -2.41 -17.19 0.03
CA LEU A 31 -1.04 -17.00 0.52
C LEU A 31 -0.66 -15.53 0.55
N TYR A 32 -1.06 -14.75 -0.47
CA TYR A 32 -0.81 -13.32 -0.51
C TYR A 32 -1.60 -12.58 0.59
N PHE A 33 -2.83 -12.99 0.87
CA PHE A 33 -3.62 -12.45 1.97
C PHE A 33 -3.00 -12.78 3.34
N ALA A 34 -2.51 -14.01 3.53
CA ALA A 34 -1.77 -14.41 4.72
C ALA A 34 -0.47 -13.60 4.89
N PHE A 35 0.27 -13.37 3.80
CA PHE A 35 1.43 -12.47 3.79
C PHE A 35 1.05 -11.05 4.24
N HIS A 36 -0.09 -10.53 3.79
CA HIS A 36 -0.55 -9.18 4.16
C HIS A 36 -0.86 -9.08 5.67
N ILE A 37 -1.57 -10.08 6.22
CA ILE A 37 -1.85 -10.15 7.66
C ILE A 37 -0.54 -10.22 8.46
N MET A 38 0.37 -11.10 8.06
CA MET A 38 1.67 -11.25 8.71
C MET A 38 2.50 -9.97 8.65
N TYR A 39 2.52 -9.30 7.50
CA TYR A 39 3.23 -8.05 7.31
C TYR A 39 2.64 -6.92 8.17
N GLY A 40 1.30 -6.87 8.29
CA GLY A 40 0.61 -5.96 9.21
C GLY A 40 0.99 -6.22 10.67
N ILE A 41 0.97 -7.49 11.11
CA ILE A 41 1.38 -7.86 12.48
C ILE A 41 2.83 -7.44 12.76
N GLN A 42 3.75 -7.65 11.82
CA GLN A 42 5.12 -7.19 11.94
C GLN A 42 5.20 -5.67 12.12
N LEU A 43 4.51 -4.91 11.28
CA LEU A 43 4.52 -3.45 11.31
C LEU A 43 4.00 -2.90 12.64
N LEU A 44 2.95 -3.51 13.20
CA LEU A 44 2.32 -3.06 14.44
C LEU A 44 3.11 -3.43 15.70
N TYR A 45 3.60 -4.67 15.82
CA TYR A 45 4.09 -5.20 17.11
C TYR A 45 5.60 -5.41 17.18
N TYR A 46 6.23 -5.72 16.05
CA TYR A 46 7.58 -6.31 16.04
C TYR A 46 8.66 -5.37 15.50
N LEU A 47 8.30 -4.21 14.98
CA LEU A 47 9.26 -3.24 14.46
C LEU A 47 9.96 -2.46 15.59
N LYS A 48 10.98 -3.09 16.19
CA LYS A 48 11.81 -2.54 17.28
C LYS A 48 13.26 -2.31 16.83
N ALA A 49 13.88 -1.23 17.29
CA ALA A 49 15.24 -0.87 16.88
C ALA A 49 16.32 -1.84 17.36
N SER A 50 16.11 -2.49 18.50
CA SER A 50 17.18 -3.20 19.20
C SER A 50 17.44 -4.62 18.72
N LYS A 51 16.46 -5.34 18.16
CA LYS A 51 16.60 -6.76 17.78
C LYS A 51 15.75 -7.11 16.56
N PHE A 52 16.24 -8.06 15.76
CA PHE A 52 15.47 -8.72 14.72
C PHE A 52 14.74 -9.93 15.31
N GLU A 53 13.42 -9.95 15.21
CA GLU A 53 12.62 -11.13 15.57
C GLU A 53 12.43 -12.05 14.37
N ILE A 54 12.16 -13.35 14.62
CA ILE A 54 12.04 -14.37 13.57
C ILE A 54 10.98 -13.99 12.53
N LEU A 55 9.90 -13.35 12.98
CA LEU A 55 8.81 -12.89 12.11
C LEU A 55 9.26 -11.79 11.13
N GLU A 56 10.26 -10.98 11.49
CA GLU A 56 10.78 -9.88 10.66
C GLU A 56 11.49 -10.38 9.40
N TYR A 57 11.96 -11.63 9.40
CA TYR A 57 12.61 -12.25 8.25
C TYR A 57 11.64 -12.77 7.18
N LEU A 58 10.37 -13.02 7.53
CA LEU A 58 9.43 -13.65 6.61
C LEU A 58 9.00 -12.72 5.45
N PRO A 59 8.64 -11.44 5.66
CA PRO A 59 8.32 -10.55 4.55
C PRO A 59 9.49 -10.28 3.59
N PRO A 60 10.74 -10.08 4.04
CA PRO A 60 11.89 -10.01 3.13
C PRO A 60 12.06 -11.25 2.26
N ILE A 61 11.87 -12.45 2.81
CA ILE A 61 11.93 -13.71 2.05
C ILE A 61 10.81 -13.72 1.00
N TRP A 62 9.59 -13.34 1.38
CA TRP A 62 8.47 -13.27 0.45
C TRP A 62 8.74 -12.26 -0.68
N VAL A 63 9.20 -11.05 -0.35
CA VAL A 63 9.53 -10.02 -1.33
C VAL A 63 10.65 -10.48 -2.25
N LEU A 64 11.65 -11.22 -1.76
CA LEU A 64 12.68 -11.82 -2.58
C LEU A 64 12.11 -12.83 -3.61
N THR A 65 11.08 -13.61 -3.26
CA THR A 65 10.40 -14.44 -4.27
C THR A 65 9.70 -13.60 -5.35
N LEU A 66 9.13 -12.45 -4.97
CA LEU A 66 8.49 -11.52 -5.92
C LEU A 66 9.52 -10.85 -6.84
N THR A 67 10.71 -10.54 -6.34
CA THR A 67 11.76 -9.93 -7.16
C THR A 67 12.32 -10.91 -8.17
N LEU A 68 12.49 -12.17 -7.79
CA LEU A 68 12.85 -13.24 -8.72
C LEU A 68 11.79 -13.41 -9.81
N GLN A 69 10.51 -13.39 -9.46
CA GLN A 69 9.41 -13.43 -10.46
C GLN A 69 9.45 -12.21 -11.39
N LEU A 70 9.77 -11.02 -10.86
CA LEU A 70 9.89 -9.79 -11.64
C LEU A 70 11.06 -9.87 -12.63
N ILE A 71 12.22 -10.35 -12.19
CA ILE A 71 13.41 -10.56 -13.03
C ILE A 71 13.12 -11.60 -14.11
N GLN A 72 12.49 -12.73 -13.77
CA GLN A 72 12.08 -13.76 -14.74
C GLN A 72 11.12 -13.20 -15.79
N ARG A 73 10.19 -12.33 -15.40
CA ARG A 73 9.26 -11.67 -16.32
C ARG A 73 9.97 -10.62 -17.20
N ALA A 74 11.03 -9.99 -16.71
CA ALA A 74 11.81 -8.99 -17.43
C ALA A 74 12.83 -9.59 -18.41
N PHE A 75 13.33 -10.80 -18.15
CA PHE A 75 14.38 -11.45 -18.95
C PHE A 75 14.02 -11.70 -20.42
N PRO A 76 12.81 -12.17 -20.79
CA PRO A 76 12.37 -12.05 -22.16
C PRO A 76 12.15 -10.56 -22.44
N PHE A 77 13.09 -9.94 -23.18
CA PHE A 77 13.07 -8.52 -23.61
C PHE A 77 11.91 -8.28 -24.60
N ASN A 78 10.69 -8.51 -24.13
CA ASN A 78 9.47 -8.54 -24.90
C ASN A 78 8.58 -7.38 -24.46
N ARG A 79 7.65 -6.92 -25.31
CA ARG A 79 6.83 -5.70 -25.09
C ARG A 79 6.02 -5.64 -23.77
N HIS A 80 5.99 -6.70 -22.98
CA HIS A 80 5.28 -6.79 -21.70
C HIS A 80 5.93 -6.03 -20.53
N VAL A 81 7.12 -5.43 -20.71
CA VAL A 81 7.76 -4.57 -19.69
C VAL A 81 7.03 -3.23 -19.47
N LEU A 82 6.13 -2.85 -20.39
CA LEU A 82 5.33 -1.61 -20.33
C LEU A 82 3.96 -1.78 -19.68
N ASP A 83 3.67 -2.95 -19.10
CA ASP A 83 2.42 -3.20 -18.38
C ASP A 83 2.36 -2.35 -17.10
N ILE A 84 1.27 -1.63 -16.88
CA ILE A 84 1.07 -0.76 -15.69
C ILE A 84 1.29 -1.57 -14.41
N TYR A 85 0.85 -2.83 -14.40
CA TYR A 85 1.05 -3.72 -13.25
C TYR A 85 2.51 -4.09 -13.02
N PHE A 86 3.34 -4.17 -14.07
CA PHE A 86 4.79 -4.39 -13.92
C PHE A 86 5.46 -3.17 -13.27
N GLY A 87 5.05 -1.96 -13.66
CA GLY A 87 5.50 -0.71 -13.04
C GLY A 87 5.13 -0.65 -11.55
N ILE A 88 3.86 -0.91 -11.21
CA ILE A 88 3.39 -0.96 -9.81
C ILE A 88 4.16 -2.02 -9.02
N ASP A 89 4.29 -3.24 -9.55
CA ASP A 89 5.00 -4.33 -8.87
C ASP A 89 6.49 -3.96 -8.62
N THR A 90 7.12 -3.24 -9.57
CA THR A 90 8.50 -2.74 -9.43
C THR A 90 8.60 -1.65 -8.37
N CYS A 91 7.68 -0.68 -8.38
CA CYS A 91 7.64 0.39 -7.37
C CYS A 91 7.46 -0.16 -5.96
N CYS A 92 6.54 -1.12 -5.74
CA CYS A 92 6.36 -1.77 -4.43
C CYS A 92 7.66 -2.42 -3.96
N VAL A 93 8.31 -3.20 -4.83
CA VAL A 93 9.58 -3.87 -4.48
C VAL A 93 10.69 -2.87 -4.14
N LEU A 94 10.79 -1.76 -4.89
CA LEU A 94 11.76 -0.71 -4.63
C LEU A 94 11.52 -0.01 -3.29
N PHE A 95 10.26 0.35 -2.99
CA PHE A 95 9.90 0.94 -1.69
C PHE A 95 10.25 0.01 -0.53
N PHE A 96 9.99 -1.29 -0.67
CA PHE A 96 10.38 -2.27 0.33
C PHE A 96 11.90 -2.31 0.57
N TYR A 97 12.71 -2.28 -0.49
CA TYR A 97 14.16 -2.25 -0.36
C TYR A 97 14.69 -0.95 0.26
N VAL A 98 14.05 0.19 -0.01
CA VAL A 98 14.35 1.44 0.68
C VAL A 98 14.00 1.34 2.16
N ALA A 99 12.83 0.77 2.51
CA ALA A 99 12.43 0.59 3.90
C ALA A 99 13.38 -0.33 4.67
N ILE A 100 13.77 -1.47 4.10
CA ILE A 100 14.69 -2.42 4.77
C ILE A 100 16.12 -1.89 4.86
N SER A 101 16.60 -1.13 3.88
CA SER A 101 17.93 -0.50 3.95
C SER A 101 17.99 0.57 5.04
N LEU A 102 16.95 1.41 5.17
CA LEU A 102 16.82 2.36 6.28
C LEU A 102 16.75 1.65 7.64
N ARG A 103 16.06 0.50 7.70
CA ARG A 103 15.97 -0.33 8.90
C ARG A 103 17.31 -0.94 9.31
N VAL A 104 18.09 -1.44 8.35
CA VAL A 104 19.45 -1.95 8.60
C VAL A 104 20.38 -0.80 9.00
N ALA A 105 20.29 0.35 8.35
CA ALA A 105 21.05 1.55 8.73
C ALA A 105 20.73 2.02 10.17
N ALA A 106 19.45 1.94 10.58
CA ALA A 106 19.03 2.22 11.95
C ALA A 106 19.57 1.20 12.97
N LEU A 107 19.76 -0.07 12.58
CA LEU A 107 20.39 -1.08 13.45
C LEU A 107 21.88 -0.79 13.65
N LEU A 108 22.59 -0.40 12.57
CA LEU A 108 24.03 -0.12 12.62
C LEU A 108 24.35 1.14 13.46
N ASN A 109 23.47 2.14 13.40
CA ASN A 109 23.60 3.38 14.16
C ASN A 109 22.73 3.33 15.43
N GLN A 110 23.17 2.54 16.43
CA GLN A 110 22.52 2.41 17.73
C GLN A 110 22.55 3.76 18.48
N GLY A 111 21.50 4.57 18.32
CA GLY A 111 21.38 5.90 18.93
C GLY A 111 20.60 6.91 18.11
N ASN A 112 20.24 6.60 16.85
CA ASN A 112 19.45 7.52 16.02
C ASN A 112 18.00 7.03 15.84
N ASP A 113 17.13 7.42 16.78
CA ASP A 113 15.69 7.13 16.73
C ASP A 113 14.99 7.73 15.50
N ALA A 114 15.55 8.80 14.91
CA ALA A 114 14.99 9.42 13.71
C ALA A 114 15.07 8.50 12.48
N LEU A 115 16.13 7.69 12.36
CA LEU A 115 16.25 6.71 11.28
C LEU A 115 15.19 5.61 11.40
N MET A 116 14.91 5.15 12.62
CA MET A 116 13.86 4.17 12.87
C MET A 116 12.46 4.74 12.58
N ASN A 117 12.19 5.97 13.00
CA ASN A 117 10.92 6.64 12.70
C ASN A 117 10.74 6.83 11.18
N THR A 118 11.82 7.15 10.48
CA THR A 118 11.79 7.26 9.01
C THR A 118 11.54 5.89 8.37
N ALA A 119 12.21 4.84 8.83
CA ALA A 119 11.97 3.47 8.35
C ALA A 119 10.52 3.01 8.58
N ARG A 120 9.92 3.37 9.73
CA ARG A 120 8.50 3.13 10.03
C ARG A 120 7.56 3.77 9.01
N VAL A 121 7.82 5.01 8.63
CA VAL A 121 7.03 5.72 7.61
C VAL A 121 7.17 5.05 6.25
N PHE A 122 8.38 4.64 5.86
CA PHE A 122 8.55 3.93 4.60
C PHE A 122 7.88 2.55 4.60
N TYR A 123 7.96 1.79 5.70
CA TYR A 123 7.26 0.52 5.83
C TYR A 123 5.72 0.67 5.82
N SER A 124 5.18 1.74 6.40
CA SER A 124 3.72 1.98 6.35
C SER A 124 3.24 2.37 4.96
N LEU A 125 4.01 3.21 4.23
CA LEU A 125 3.73 3.52 2.82
C LEU A 125 3.86 2.28 1.93
N ASP A 126 4.88 1.45 2.17
CA ASP A 126 5.07 0.20 1.45
C ASP A 126 3.92 -0.79 1.70
N TYR A 127 3.47 -0.92 2.96
CA TYR A 127 2.29 -1.74 3.28
C TYR A 127 1.06 -1.31 2.47
N ILE A 128 0.80 0.00 2.37
CA ILE A 128 -0.29 0.54 1.54
C ILE A 128 -0.09 0.17 0.06
N ALA A 129 1.13 0.28 -0.46
CA ALA A 129 1.44 -0.10 -1.84
C ALA A 129 1.18 -1.61 -2.10
N PHE A 130 1.57 -2.48 -1.17
CA PHE A 130 1.21 -3.91 -1.23
C PHE A 130 -0.29 -4.16 -1.06
N SER A 131 -1.03 -3.34 -0.32
CA SER A 131 -2.50 -3.41 -0.28
C SER A 131 -3.09 -3.07 -1.65
N LEU A 132 -2.59 -2.04 -2.34
CA LEU A 132 -3.06 -1.68 -3.68
C LEU A 132 -2.83 -2.80 -4.71
N ARG A 133 -1.78 -3.59 -4.54
CA ARG A 133 -1.55 -4.78 -5.37
C ARG A 133 -2.64 -5.88 -5.21
N LEU A 134 -3.42 -5.90 -4.11
CA LEU A 134 -4.57 -6.81 -3.96
C LEU A 134 -5.61 -6.62 -5.07
N PHE A 135 -5.77 -5.39 -5.57
CA PHE A 135 -6.71 -5.10 -6.65
C PHE A 135 -6.41 -5.89 -7.93
N LYS A 136 -5.16 -6.31 -8.16
CA LYS A 136 -4.80 -7.17 -9.29
C LYS A 136 -5.49 -8.54 -9.22
N PHE A 137 -5.67 -9.09 -8.02
CA PHE A 137 -6.41 -10.34 -7.83
C PHE A 137 -7.92 -10.13 -7.99
N PHE A 138 -8.46 -9.01 -7.50
CA PHE A 138 -9.88 -8.68 -7.70
C PHE A 138 -10.22 -8.48 -9.18
N TYR A 139 -9.31 -7.87 -9.94
CA TYR A 139 -9.47 -7.71 -11.39
C TYR A 139 -9.51 -9.05 -12.14
N ALA A 140 -8.69 -10.02 -11.71
CA ALA A 140 -8.62 -11.34 -12.34
C ALA A 140 -9.85 -12.24 -12.05
N ASN A 141 -10.67 -11.90 -11.05
CA ASN A 141 -11.86 -12.67 -10.72
C ASN A 141 -13.04 -12.31 -11.62
N GLN A 142 -13.75 -13.31 -12.15
CA GLN A 142 -14.86 -13.13 -13.11
C GLN A 142 -16.00 -12.22 -12.61
N TYR A 143 -16.28 -12.23 -11.30
CA TYR A 143 -17.35 -11.41 -10.71
C TYR A 143 -16.85 -10.04 -10.25
N LEU A 144 -15.66 -9.99 -9.64
CA LEU A 144 -15.11 -8.75 -9.07
C LEU A 144 -14.41 -7.87 -10.09
N GLY A 145 -14.00 -8.41 -11.24
CA GLY A 145 -13.31 -7.68 -12.30
C GLY A 145 -14.12 -6.50 -12.84
N PRO A 146 -15.36 -6.74 -13.36
CA PRO A 146 -16.22 -5.66 -13.84
C PRO A 146 -16.57 -4.63 -12.76
N ILE A 147 -16.79 -5.08 -11.52
CA ILE A 147 -17.09 -4.21 -10.38
C ILE A 147 -15.89 -3.29 -10.09
N THR A 148 -14.69 -3.86 -10.02
CA THR A 148 -13.44 -3.12 -9.76
C THR A 148 -13.14 -2.13 -10.88
N ALA A 149 -13.33 -2.55 -12.14
CA ALA A 149 -13.14 -1.67 -13.30
C ALA A 149 -14.10 -0.47 -13.26
N THR A 150 -15.36 -0.71 -12.92
CA THR A 150 -16.37 0.36 -12.77
C THR A 150 -16.02 1.29 -11.63
N LEU A 151 -15.56 0.76 -10.49
CA LEU A 151 -15.10 1.56 -9.34
C LEU A 151 -14.00 2.54 -9.76
N PHE A 152 -13.02 2.10 -10.56
CA PHE A 152 -11.96 3.00 -11.04
C PHE A 152 -12.47 4.10 -11.99
N VAL A 153 -13.47 3.81 -12.84
CA VAL A 153 -14.10 4.82 -13.71
C VAL A 153 -14.85 5.86 -12.87
N MET A 154 -15.58 5.42 -11.85
CA MET A 154 -16.28 6.30 -10.91
C MET A 154 -15.31 7.13 -10.07
N PHE A 155 -14.20 6.52 -9.63
CA PHE A 155 -13.15 7.22 -8.88
C PHE A 155 -12.57 8.38 -9.67
N TRP A 156 -12.23 8.18 -10.95
CA TRP A 156 -11.73 9.26 -11.80
C TRP A 156 -12.76 10.37 -12.02
N THR A 157 -14.04 10.00 -12.11
CA THR A 157 -15.14 10.98 -12.19
C THR A 157 -15.25 11.80 -10.90
N LEU A 158 -15.14 11.15 -9.74
CA LEU A 158 -15.11 11.81 -8.43
C LEU A 158 -13.90 12.76 -8.30
N MET A 159 -12.72 12.34 -8.75
CA MET A 159 -11.52 13.20 -8.70
C MET A 159 -11.68 14.48 -9.52
N ARG A 160 -12.33 14.42 -10.69
CA ARG A 160 -12.66 15.62 -11.49
C ARG A 160 -13.62 16.55 -10.76
N PHE A 161 -14.62 16.01 -10.09
CA PHE A 161 -15.55 16.79 -9.28
C PHE A 161 -14.85 17.43 -8.06
N LEU A 162 -14.00 16.66 -7.38
CA LEU A 162 -13.19 17.15 -6.26
C LEU A 162 -12.24 18.27 -6.67
N ALA A 163 -11.71 18.24 -7.90
CA ALA A 163 -10.88 19.33 -8.43
C ALA A 163 -11.67 20.65 -8.56
N ILE A 164 -12.93 20.59 -9.00
CA ILE A 164 -13.81 21.78 -9.09
C ILE A 164 -14.08 22.33 -7.69
N ILE A 165 -14.45 21.45 -6.75
CA ILE A 165 -14.64 21.81 -5.35
C ILE A 165 -13.37 22.42 -4.75
N GLY A 166 -12.20 21.85 -5.07
CA GLY A 166 -10.91 22.32 -4.60
C GLY A 166 -10.61 23.76 -5.03
N VAL A 167 -11.00 24.17 -6.24
CA VAL A 167 -10.85 25.56 -6.71
C VAL A 167 -11.70 26.52 -5.87
N PHE A 168 -12.95 26.18 -5.61
CA PHE A 168 -13.83 26.99 -4.76
C PHE A 168 -13.32 27.07 -3.32
N LEU A 169 -12.90 25.93 -2.76
CA LEU A 169 -12.30 25.88 -1.43
C LEU A 169 -11.08 26.78 -1.33
N LEU A 170 -10.20 26.74 -2.33
CA LEU A 170 -8.97 27.54 -2.32
C LEU A 170 -9.28 29.04 -2.32
N GLY A 171 -10.29 29.48 -3.08
CA GLY A 171 -10.77 30.86 -3.02
C GLY A 171 -11.26 31.24 -1.61
N CYS A 172 -12.15 30.44 -1.03
CA CYS A 172 -12.69 30.70 0.31
C CYS A 172 -11.60 30.66 1.40
N MET A 173 -10.64 29.73 1.29
CA MET A 173 -9.49 29.61 2.19
C MET A 173 -8.68 30.90 2.24
N VAL A 174 -8.20 31.34 1.08
CA VAL A 174 -7.32 32.50 0.98
C VAL A 174 -8.05 33.76 1.42
N ALA A 175 -9.32 33.91 1.02
CA ALA A 175 -10.14 35.05 1.44
C ALA A 175 -10.32 35.08 2.98
N THR A 176 -10.69 33.95 3.60
CA THR A 176 -10.94 33.88 5.05
C THR A 176 -9.68 34.16 5.86
N GLU A 177 -8.56 33.53 5.50
CA GLU A 177 -7.29 33.73 6.21
C GLU A 177 -6.76 35.17 6.05
N SER A 178 -6.94 35.79 4.88
CA SER A 178 -6.53 37.18 4.67
C SER A 178 -7.30 38.20 5.52
N VAL A 179 -8.58 37.92 5.80
CA VAL A 179 -9.43 38.79 6.61
C VAL A 179 -9.21 38.56 8.10
N MET A 180 -9.09 37.30 8.53
CA MET A 180 -8.97 36.94 9.94
C MET A 180 -7.57 37.18 10.50
N TYR A 181 -6.52 37.06 9.67
CA TYR A 181 -5.12 37.18 10.12
C TYR A 181 -4.29 38.07 9.19
N PRO A 182 -4.53 39.41 9.18
CA PRO A 182 -3.90 40.34 8.23
C PRO A 182 -2.37 40.47 8.38
N GLU A 183 -1.78 40.14 9.53
CA GLU A 183 -0.33 40.25 9.80
C GLU A 183 0.39 38.89 9.97
N ALA A 184 -0.22 37.79 9.47
CA ALA A 184 0.38 36.46 9.60
C ALA A 184 1.71 36.33 8.83
N GLN A 185 2.78 35.90 9.52
CA GLN A 185 4.07 35.58 8.89
C GLN A 185 4.05 34.20 8.26
N PHE A 186 4.60 34.06 7.04
CA PHE A 186 4.65 32.79 6.32
C PHE A 186 5.29 31.66 7.16
N ASN A 187 4.48 30.67 7.55
CA ASN A 187 4.92 29.49 8.26
C ASN A 187 4.26 28.23 7.66
N VAL A 188 5.03 27.15 7.51
CA VAL A 188 4.56 25.84 6.99
C VAL A 188 3.42 25.29 7.85
N THR A 189 3.47 25.52 9.16
CA THR A 189 2.40 25.11 10.09
C THR A 189 1.09 25.87 9.85
N GLN A 190 1.17 27.16 9.46
CA GLN A 190 -0.02 27.92 9.08
C GLN A 190 -0.61 27.40 7.77
N LEU A 191 0.23 27.07 6.78
CA LEU A 191 -0.24 26.47 5.52
C LEU A 191 -1.00 25.17 5.77
N TYR A 192 -0.50 24.30 6.65
CA TYR A 192 -1.20 23.07 7.04
C TYR A 192 -2.57 23.36 7.67
N THR A 193 -2.63 24.35 8.56
CA THR A 193 -3.86 24.74 9.26
C THR A 193 -4.88 25.36 8.30
N LEU A 194 -4.41 26.16 7.34
CA LEU A 194 -5.21 26.80 6.29
C LEU A 194 -5.96 25.77 5.44
N PHE A 195 -5.32 24.67 5.04
CA PHE A 195 -5.99 23.59 4.30
C PHE A 195 -6.87 22.71 5.20
N ARG A 196 -6.54 22.60 6.49
CA ARG A 196 -7.23 21.72 7.44
C ARG A 196 -8.65 22.20 7.75
N LYS A 197 -8.84 23.49 8.04
CA LYS A 197 -10.16 24.06 8.42
C LYS A 197 -11.28 23.78 7.39
N PRO A 198 -11.14 24.13 6.10
CA PRO A 198 -12.17 23.88 5.10
C PRO A 198 -12.34 22.39 4.78
N TYR A 199 -11.28 21.59 4.90
CA TYR A 199 -11.35 20.15 4.70
C TYR A 199 -12.34 19.51 5.68
N TRP A 200 -12.20 19.79 6.98
CA TRP A 200 -13.13 19.29 8.00
C TRP A 200 -14.54 19.87 7.87
N SER A 201 -14.66 21.12 7.42
CA SER A 201 -15.96 21.74 7.13
C SER A 201 -16.74 20.98 6.05
N MET A 202 -16.06 20.35 5.07
CA MET A 202 -16.73 19.49 4.09
C MET A 202 -17.38 18.25 4.71
N PHE A 203 -16.83 17.76 5.83
CA PHE A 203 -17.33 16.61 6.57
C PHE A 203 -18.34 16.99 7.67
N GLY A 204 -18.68 18.28 7.79
CA GLY A 204 -19.68 18.78 8.74
C GLY A 204 -19.12 19.22 10.10
N GLU A 205 -17.80 19.26 10.27
CA GLU A 205 -17.17 19.86 11.45
C GLU A 205 -16.98 21.36 11.23
N PHE A 206 -17.83 22.17 11.89
CA PHE A 206 -17.74 23.62 11.85
C PHE A 206 -17.01 24.14 13.08
N PHE A 207 -15.91 24.88 12.88
CA PHE A 207 -15.13 25.50 13.96
C PHE A 207 -15.80 26.78 14.48
N LEU A 208 -17.07 26.70 14.90
CA LEU A 208 -17.89 27.86 15.30
C LEU A 208 -17.25 28.66 16.44
N ASN A 209 -16.59 27.99 17.37
CA ASN A 209 -15.87 28.62 18.49
C ASN A 209 -14.75 29.57 18.04
N GLU A 210 -14.19 29.37 16.84
CA GLU A 210 -13.17 30.27 16.28
C GLU A 210 -13.77 31.45 15.48
N ILE A 211 -15.02 31.32 15.02
CA ILE A 211 -15.66 32.27 14.10
C ILE A 211 -16.58 33.23 14.85
N GLU A 212 -17.40 32.72 15.78
CA GLU A 212 -18.43 33.50 16.47
C GLU A 212 -17.94 34.12 17.79
N GLY A 213 -16.74 33.73 18.26
CA GLY A 213 -16.24 34.12 19.58
C GLY A 213 -17.09 33.52 20.73
N PRO A 214 -16.63 33.60 21.99
CA PRO A 214 -17.48 33.30 23.14
C PRO A 214 -18.65 34.29 23.29
#